data_AF-A0A399ZAJ3-F1
#
_entry.id   AF-A0A399ZAJ3-F1
#
_cell.length_a   1.000
_cell.length_b   1.000
_cell.length_c   1.000
_cell.angle_alpha   90.00
_cell.angle_beta   90.00
_cell.angle_gamma   90.00
#
_symmetry.space_group_name_H-M   'P 1'
#
loop_
_entity.id
_entity.type
_entity.pdbx_description
1 polymer ?
#
loop_
_entity_poly.entity_id
_entity_poly.type
_entity_poly.pdbx_seq_one_letter_code
_entity_poly.pdbx_strand_id
1 'polypeptide(L)'
;MPYYVPHMQDILDEIGIPPVRAFRVRVDEYVQEILGTKDLDADEVWRILYPKLQDPAYKKQFTEQLRAKWEARDARNEGLG
;
A
#
# COMPACT_ATOMS: atom_id res chain seq x y z
N MET A 1 4.37 -13.54 3.82
CA MET A 1 3.48 -12.41 4.17
C MET A 1 4.35 -11.19 3.99
N PRO A 2 3.95 -10.16 3.23
CA PRO A 2 4.80 -9.00 3.00
C PRO A 2 5.10 -8.34 4.35
N TYR A 3 6.32 -8.55 4.83
CA TYR A 3 6.74 -8.28 6.20
C TYR A 3 6.77 -6.78 6.51
N TYR A 4 6.80 -5.95 5.46
CA TYR A 4 6.87 -4.50 5.56
C TYR A 4 5.51 -3.81 5.75
N VAL A 5 4.41 -4.41 5.31
CA VAL A 5 3.07 -3.80 5.39
C VAL A 5 2.66 -3.43 6.83
N PRO A 6 2.97 -4.24 7.87
CA PRO A 6 2.75 -3.83 9.27
C PRO A 6 3.50 -2.56 9.70
N HIS A 7 4.62 -2.20 9.07
CA HIS A 7 5.36 -0.97 9.39
C HIS A 7 4.67 0.30 8.87
N MET A 8 3.65 0.15 8.03
CA MET A 8 2.87 1.25 7.46
C MET A 8 1.52 1.41 8.16
N GLN A 9 1.35 0.88 9.38
CA GLN A 9 0.06 0.81 10.05
C GLN A 9 -0.62 2.18 10.19
N ASP A 10 0.16 3.24 10.42
CA ASP A 10 -0.33 4.62 10.47
C ASP A 10 -0.97 5.06 9.14
N ILE A 11 -0.37 4.71 8.00
CA ILE A 11 -0.92 4.96 6.67
C ILE A 11 -2.19 4.12 6.46
N LEU A 12 -2.18 2.85 6.87
CA LEU A 12 -3.33 1.96 6.72
C LEU A 12 -4.53 2.46 7.54
N ASP A 13 -4.29 2.93 8.76
CA ASP A 13 -5.32 3.48 9.64
C ASP A 13 -5.89 4.78 9.07
N GLU A 14 -5.05 5.66 8.50
CA GLU A 14 -5.51 6.89 7.84
C GLU A 14 -6.41 6.62 6.63
N ILE A 15 -6.12 5.56 5.87
CA ILE A 15 -6.95 5.13 4.73
C ILE A 15 -8.20 4.37 5.20
N GLY A 16 -8.19 3.78 6.40
CA GLY A 16 -9.25 2.94 6.92
C GLY A 16 -9.18 1.49 6.41
N ILE A 17 -7.98 1.00 6.09
CA ILE A 17 -7.76 -0.38 5.65
C ILE A 17 -7.80 -1.31 6.87
N PRO A 18 -8.76 -2.25 6.96
CA PRO A 18 -8.84 -3.16 8.11
C PRO A 18 -7.58 -4.05 8.21
N PRO A 19 -7.14 -4.42 9.43
CA PRO A 19 -5.93 -5.22 9.66
C PRO A 19 -6.14 -6.72 9.33
N VAL A 20 -6.78 -7.02 8.20
CA VAL A 20 -7.09 -8.36 7.72
C VAL A 20 -5.95 -8.87 6.84
N ARG A 21 -5.54 -10.13 7.06
CA ARG A 21 -4.42 -10.76 6.34
C ARG A 21 -4.57 -10.70 4.81
N ALA A 22 -5.78 -10.93 4.29
CA ALA A 22 -6.06 -10.87 2.86
C ALA A 22 -5.83 -9.46 2.28
N PHE A 23 -6.16 -8.41 3.03
CA PHE A 23 -5.93 -7.03 2.60
C PHE A 23 -4.46 -6.65 2.61
N ARG A 24 -3.65 -7.22 3.51
CA ARG A 24 -2.20 -6.98 3.53
C ARG A 24 -1.50 -7.44 2.25
N VAL A 25 -1.94 -8.56 1.66
CA VAL A 25 -1.42 -9.04 0.36
C VAL A 25 -1.77 -8.05 -0.76
N ARG A 26 -3.00 -7.55 -0.75
CA ARG A 26 -3.45 -6.59 -1.76
C ARG A 26 -2.79 -5.22 -1.63
N VAL A 27 -2.53 -4.78 -0.40
CA VAL A 27 -1.75 -3.56 -0.13
C VAL A 27 -0.34 -3.70 -0.67
N ASP A 28 0.31 -4.85 -0.49
CA ASP A 28 1.63 -5.15 -1.05
C ASP A 28 1.64 -5.07 -2.58
N GLU A 29 0.64 -5.65 -3.25
CA GLU A 29 0.47 -5.49 -4.71
C GLU A 29 0.35 -4.00 -5.13
N TYR A 30 -0.44 -3.21 -4.39
CA TYR A 30 -0.59 -1.77 -4.67
C TYR A 30 0.69 -0.99 -4.42
N VAL A 31 1.42 -1.31 -3.36
CA VAL A 31 2.73 -0.71 -3.07
C VAL A 31 3.70 -0.99 -4.21
N GLN A 32 3.79 -2.25 -4.64
CA GLN A 32 4.66 -2.64 -5.75
C GLN A 32 4.26 -1.98 -7.07
N GLU A 33 2.97 -1.77 -7.31
CA GLU A 33 2.47 -1.01 -8.46
C GLU A 33 2.86 0.47 -8.41
N ILE A 34 2.72 1.12 -7.25
CA ILE A 34 3.07 2.54 -7.06
C ILE A 34 4.57 2.75 -7.23
N LEU A 35 5.39 1.81 -6.75
CA LEU A 35 6.85 1.90 -6.79
C LEU A 35 7.45 1.35 -8.09
N GLY A 36 6.68 0.61 -8.89
CA GLY A 36 7.19 -0.07 -10.08
C GLY A 36 8.12 -1.25 -9.77
N THR A 37 7.88 -1.96 -8.67
CA THR A 37 8.77 -2.98 -8.09
C THR A 37 8.15 -4.38 -8.08
N LYS A 38 7.34 -4.74 -9.09
CA LYS A 38 6.64 -6.04 -9.14
C LYS A 38 7.57 -7.26 -9.16
N ASP A 39 8.80 -7.07 -9.61
CA ASP A 39 9.80 -8.13 -9.72
C ASP A 39 10.73 -8.22 -8.50
N LEU A 40 10.55 -7.34 -7.50
CA LEU A 40 11.39 -7.28 -6.30
C LEU A 40 10.74 -8.04 -5.13
N ASP A 41 11.59 -8.53 -4.24
CA ASP A 41 11.11 -9.11 -2.99
C ASP A 41 10.67 -8.05 -1.96
N ALA A 42 9.97 -8.50 -0.92
CA ALA A 42 9.44 -7.62 0.11
C ALA A 42 10.53 -6.84 0.90
N ASP A 43 11.75 -7.38 1.03
CA ASP A 43 12.84 -6.71 1.73
C ASP A 43 13.42 -5.58 0.87
N GLU A 44 13.62 -5.84 -0.42
CA GLU A 44 14.04 -4.85 -1.42
C GLU A 44 13.03 -3.72 -1.56
N VAL A 45 11.74 -4.04 -1.62
CA VAL A 45 10.66 -3.04 -1.65
C VAL A 45 10.71 -2.16 -0.41
N TRP A 46 10.90 -2.74 0.77
CA TRP A 46 10.97 -1.98 2.01
C TRP A 46 12.18 -1.06 2.08
N ARG A 47 13.35 -1.51 1.62
CA ARG A 47 14.57 -0.68 1.54
C ARG A 47 14.37 0.54 0.65
N ILE A 48 13.54 0.44 -0.39
CA ILE A 48 13.20 1.55 -1.28
C ILE A 48 12.15 2.46 -0.64
N LEU A 49 11.10 1.88 -0.06
CA LEU A 49 9.95 2.62 0.46
C LEU A 49 10.25 3.36 1.76
N TYR A 50 10.88 2.69 2.73
CA TYR A 50 11.15 3.23 4.07
C TYR A 50 11.83 4.62 4.07
N PRO A 51 12.94 4.86 3.35
CA PRO A 51 13.59 6.16 3.35
C PRO A 51 12.71 7.25 2.73
N LYS A 52 11.89 6.91 1.73
CA LYS A 52 10.96 7.86 1.11
C LYS A 52 9.82 8.23 2.04
N LEU A 53 9.33 7.30 2.86
CA LEU A 53 8.31 7.57 3.87
C LEU A 53 8.77 8.50 5.01
N GLN A 54 10.09 8.76 5.13
CA GLN A 54 10.60 9.76 6.07
C GLN A 54 10.35 11.19 5.62
N ASP A 55 10.13 11.41 4.31
CA ASP A 55 9.73 12.71 3.77
C ASP A 55 8.21 12.89 3.93
N PRO A 56 7.72 13.88 4.71
CA PRO A 56 6.30 14.12 4.89
C PRO A 56 5.55 14.41 3.58
N ALA A 57 6.19 15.07 2.62
CA ALA A 57 5.58 15.41 1.34
C ALA A 57 5.37 14.14 0.51
N TYR A 58 6.41 13.30 0.41
CA TYR A 58 6.31 12.01 -0.26
C TYR A 58 5.30 11.10 0.44
N LYS A 59 5.34 11.00 1.77
CA LYS A 59 4.41 10.18 2.55
C LYS A 59 2.97 10.55 2.26
N LYS A 60 2.64 11.85 2.22
CA LYS A 60 1.29 12.31 1.86
C LYS A 60 0.89 11.88 0.45
N GLN A 61 1.76 12.11 -0.54
CA GLN A 61 1.50 11.70 -1.93
C GLN A 61 1.35 10.18 -2.06
N PHE A 62 2.13 9.41 -1.31
CA PHE A 62 2.05 7.96 -1.29
C PHE A 62 0.74 7.48 -0.66
N THR A 63 0.33 8.06 0.47
CA THR A 63 -0.96 7.77 1.12
C THR A 63 -2.13 8.05 0.18
N GLU A 64 -2.12 9.16 -0.54
CA GLU A 64 -3.17 9.50 -1.52
C GLU A 64 -3.22 8.49 -2.68
N GLN A 65 -2.07 8.06 -3.21
CA GLN A 65 -2.00 7.03 -4.26
C GLN A 65 -2.51 5.67 -3.77
N LEU A 66 -2.12 5.27 -2.56
CA LEU A 66 -2.58 4.03 -1.96
C LEU A 66 -4.09 4.07 -1.65
N ARG A 67 -4.62 5.21 -1.18
CA ARG A 67 -6.05 5.46 -1.00
C ARG A 67 -6.80 5.30 -2.33
N ALA A 68 -6.32 5.94 -3.40
CA ALA A 68 -6.95 5.86 -4.71
C ALA A 68 -7.01 4.41 -5.24
N LYS A 69 -5.93 3.63 -5.06
CA LYS A 69 -5.91 2.19 -5.40
C LYS A 69 -6.91 1.39 -4.58
N TRP A 70 -7.01 1.68 -3.28
CA TRP A 70 -7.93 1.02 -2.37
C TRP A 70 -9.39 1.32 -2.71
N GLU A 71 -9.75 2.58 -2.93
CA GLU A 71 -11.12 2.98 -3.30
C GLU A 71 -11.52 2.45 -4.68
N ALA A 72 -10.59 2.43 -5.65
CA ALA A 72 -10.83 1.86 -6.97
C ALA A 72 -11.11 0.33 -6.95
N ARG A 73 -10.68 -0.37 -5.89
CA ARG A 73 -11.04 -1.78 -5.67
C ARG A 73 -12.55 -1.92 -5.47
N ASP A 74 -13.13 -1.05 -4.65
CA ASP A 74 -14.54 -1.14 -4.28
C ASP A 74 -15.43 -0.81 -5.47
N ALA A 75 -15.06 0.20 -6.26
CA ALA A 75 -15.73 0.49 -7.53
C ALA A 75 -15.74 -0.71 -8.51
N ARG A 76 -14.67 -1.52 -8.53
CA ARG A 76 -14.61 -2.75 -9.34
C ARG A 76 -15.47 -3.89 -8.78
N ASN A 77 -15.69 -3.93 -7.47
CA ASN A 77 -16.55 -4.93 -6.84
C ASN A 77 -18.04 -4.55 -6.95
N GLU A 78 -18.38 -3.25 -6.91
CA GLU A 78 -19.76 -2.77 -7.10
C GLU A 78 -20.23 -2.87 -8.57
N GLY A 79 -19.33 -2.82 -9.55
CA GLY A 79 -19.65 -3.01 -10.97
C GLY A 79 -19.94 -4.46 -11.40
N LEU A 80 -19.93 -5.41 -10.46
CA LEU A 80 -20.25 -6.83 -10.67
C LEU A 80 -21.52 -7.28 -9.92
N GLY A 81 -22.27 -6.33 -9.33
CA GLY A 81 -23.55 -6.56 -8.66
C GLY A 81 -24.76 -6.40 -9.57
#